data_AF-A0A2E0V6I5-F1
#
_entry.id   AF-A0A2E0V6I5-F1
#
_cell.length_a   1.000
_cell.length_b   1.000
_cell.length_c   1.000
_cell.angle_alpha   90.00
_cell.angle_beta   90.00
_cell.angle_gamma   90.00
#
_symmetry.space_group_name_H-M   'P 1'
#
loop_
_entity.id
_entity.type
_entity.pdbx_description
1 polymer ?
#
loop_
_entity_poly.entity_id
_entity_poly.type
_entity_poly.pdbx_seq_one_letter_code
_entity_poly.pdbx_strand_id
1 'polypeptide(L)'
;MTPLLISLRQSLPAFLAAISLCSICSCTLDQGAAGSGVKKSTAPSPSSNPGSYKKAYRTENPNHVISPFPPHNLIDISKNPKTGEPFEKGDFAKDPSNGQIFRIP
;
A
#
# COMPACT_ATOMS: atom_id res chain seq x y z
N MET A 1 11.13 62.97 -8.28
CA MET A 1 12.02 62.55 -7.18
C MET A 1 11.94 61.04 -7.05
N THR A 2 12.89 60.35 -7.67
CA THR A 2 13.25 58.92 -7.51
C THR A 2 14.69 58.91 -6.95
N PRO A 3 15.16 57.91 -6.19
CA PRO A 3 15.40 56.53 -6.69
C PRO A 3 15.24 55.47 -5.56
N LEU A 4 15.59 54.18 -5.61
CA LEU A 4 16.51 53.40 -6.42
C LEU A 4 16.19 51.90 -6.17
N LEU A 5 16.10 51.11 -7.25
CA LEU A 5 15.90 49.65 -7.23
C LEU A 5 17.17 48.94 -6.72
N ILE A 6 17.02 48.04 -5.74
CA ILE A 6 18.12 47.15 -5.31
C ILE A 6 17.92 45.79 -5.97
N SER A 7 18.67 45.59 -7.05
CA SER A 7 18.95 44.32 -7.70
C SER A 7 20.21 43.75 -7.07
N LEU A 8 20.13 42.60 -6.39
CA LEU A 8 21.31 41.90 -5.88
C LEU A 8 21.35 40.47 -6.44
N ARG A 9 22.11 40.33 -7.53
CA ARG A 9 22.60 39.06 -8.07
C ARG A 9 23.70 38.52 -7.15
N GLN A 10 23.55 37.30 -6.63
CA GLN A 10 24.65 36.47 -6.12
C GLN A 10 24.27 35.00 -6.41
N SER A 11 24.67 34.43 -7.55
CA SER A 11 25.95 33.76 -7.85
C SER A 11 26.25 32.56 -6.94
N LEU A 12 26.09 31.35 -7.49
CA LEU A 12 26.51 30.06 -6.92
C LEU A 12 28.04 29.98 -6.75
N PRO A 13 28.53 29.02 -5.93
CA PRO A 13 29.25 27.91 -6.56
C PRO A 13 28.88 26.52 -6.00
N ALA A 14 28.98 25.54 -6.91
CA ALA A 14 28.93 24.11 -6.66
C ALA A 14 30.13 23.63 -5.83
N PHE A 15 29.92 22.68 -4.92
CA PHE A 15 30.97 21.73 -4.53
C PHE A 15 30.38 20.33 -4.37
N LEU A 16 30.86 19.44 -5.24
CA LEU A 16 30.68 18.00 -5.17
C LEU A 16 31.30 17.45 -3.88
N ALA A 17 30.59 16.55 -3.21
CA ALA A 17 31.22 15.56 -2.34
C ALA A 17 30.80 14.16 -2.82
N ALA A 18 31.73 13.50 -3.52
CA ALA A 18 31.67 12.09 -3.85
C ALA A 18 32.26 11.27 -2.70
N ILE A 19 31.53 10.26 -2.21
CA ILE A 19 32.08 9.14 -1.41
C ILE A 19 31.23 7.93 -1.82
N SER A 20 31.66 7.15 -2.81
CA SER A 20 32.60 6.03 -2.74
C SER A 20 31.99 4.75 -2.14
N LEU A 21 32.16 3.68 -2.91
CA LEU A 21 31.44 2.41 -2.94
C LEU A 21 31.83 1.38 -1.85
N CYS A 22 30.96 0.36 -1.77
CA CYS A 22 31.20 -1.02 -1.34
C CYS A 22 31.26 -1.32 0.16
N SER A 23 30.20 -1.96 0.67
CA SER A 23 30.38 -3.10 1.58
C SER A 23 29.39 -4.21 1.19
N ILE A 24 29.92 -5.20 0.47
CA ILE A 24 29.27 -6.44 0.07
C ILE A 24 29.68 -7.52 1.09
N CYS A 25 28.85 -8.57 1.22
CA CYS A 25 29.12 -9.88 1.85
C CYS A 25 28.93 -9.92 3.38
N SER A 26 28.31 -10.92 4.01
CA SER A 26 28.00 -12.30 3.63
C SER A 26 26.76 -12.83 4.37
N CYS A 27 25.97 -13.63 3.66
CA CYS A 27 25.06 -14.60 4.24
C CYS A 27 25.88 -15.70 4.96
N THR A 28 25.50 -16.12 6.17
CA THR A 28 25.56 -17.53 6.61
C THR A 28 24.65 -17.77 7.81
N LEU A 29 23.92 -18.86 7.65
CA LEU A 29 22.91 -19.54 8.44
C LEU A 29 23.45 -20.07 9.78
N ASP A 30 22.65 -20.02 10.86
CA ASP A 30 22.57 -21.15 11.80
C ASP A 30 21.15 -21.28 12.37
N GLN A 31 20.72 -22.54 12.53
CA GLN A 31 19.35 -23.01 12.72
C GLN A 31 19.02 -23.29 14.19
N GLY A 32 17.73 -23.23 14.54
CA GLY A 32 17.17 -23.87 15.74
C GLY A 32 15.76 -23.36 16.03
N ALA A 33 14.70 -23.89 15.42
CA ALA A 33 13.99 -25.15 15.71
C ALA A 33 12.76 -24.95 16.61
N ALA A 34 11.67 -25.60 16.17
CA ALA A 34 10.43 -25.95 16.87
C ALA A 34 9.35 -24.86 17.06
N GLY A 35 8.34 -24.89 16.18
CA GLY A 35 7.10 -24.12 16.33
C GLY A 35 6.14 -24.37 15.17
N SER A 36 5.63 -25.60 15.09
CA SER A 36 4.74 -26.14 14.05
C SER A 36 3.47 -25.30 13.84
N GLY A 37 3.12 -24.99 12.58
CA GLY A 37 1.81 -24.43 12.22
C GLY A 37 1.78 -23.29 11.19
N VAL A 38 2.72 -23.21 10.24
CA VAL A 38 2.59 -22.25 9.13
C VAL A 38 1.50 -22.73 8.18
N LYS A 39 0.25 -22.28 8.40
CA LYS A 39 -0.70 -22.14 7.30
C LYS A 39 -0.06 -21.17 6.33
N LYS A 40 0.45 -21.70 5.22
CA LYS A 40 1.01 -20.98 4.08
C LYS A 40 -0.01 -19.94 3.62
N SER A 41 0.06 -18.72 4.16
CA SER A 41 -0.58 -17.53 3.61
C SER A 41 0.05 -17.28 2.25
N THR A 42 -0.45 -18.03 1.26
CA THR A 42 -0.23 -17.75 -0.14
C THR A 42 -1.05 -16.50 -0.38
N ALA A 43 -0.44 -15.31 -0.32
CA ALA A 43 -1.04 -14.12 -0.88
C ALA A 43 -1.30 -14.46 -2.36
N PRO A 44 -2.56 -14.65 -2.79
CA PRO A 44 -2.79 -14.96 -4.18
C PRO A 44 -2.44 -13.72 -4.99
N SER A 45 -1.60 -13.94 -6.01
CA SER A 45 -1.32 -12.95 -7.04
C SER A 45 -2.65 -12.34 -7.51
N PRO A 46 -2.78 -11.00 -7.61
CA PRO A 46 -3.97 -10.39 -8.15
C PRO A 46 -4.26 -11.01 -9.53
N SER A 47 -5.46 -11.57 -9.68
CA SER A 47 -5.91 -12.20 -10.92
C SER A 47 -5.62 -11.27 -12.10
N SER A 48 -4.78 -11.71 -13.04
CA SER A 48 -4.30 -10.95 -14.18
C SER A 48 -5.40 -10.56 -15.19
N ASN A 49 -6.66 -10.93 -14.92
CA ASN A 49 -7.81 -10.62 -15.75
C ASN A 49 -8.54 -9.37 -15.21
N PRO A 50 -8.42 -8.20 -15.87
CA PRO A 50 -9.00 -6.93 -15.41
C PRO A 50 -10.54 -6.93 -15.27
N GLY A 51 -11.23 -7.99 -15.73
CA GLY A 51 -12.68 -8.16 -15.59
C GLY A 51 -13.17 -8.99 -14.38
N SER A 52 -12.28 -9.64 -13.61
CA SER A 52 -12.69 -10.76 -12.74
C SER A 52 -12.42 -10.60 -11.23
N TYR A 53 -12.29 -9.36 -10.74
CA TYR A 53 -12.16 -9.15 -9.30
C TYR A 53 -13.39 -9.68 -8.56
N LYS A 54 -13.17 -10.50 -7.53
CA LYS A 54 -14.24 -10.98 -6.65
C LYS A 54 -14.95 -9.79 -6.01
N LYS A 55 -16.27 -9.86 -5.90
CA LYS A 55 -17.08 -8.86 -5.19
C LYS A 55 -17.19 -9.26 -3.73
N ALA A 56 -17.13 -8.29 -2.83
CA ALA A 56 -17.46 -8.51 -1.42
C ALA A 56 -18.94 -8.85 -1.23
N TYR A 57 -19.26 -9.44 -0.08
CA TYR A 57 -20.64 -9.69 0.33
C TYR A 57 -21.19 -8.49 1.11
N ARG A 58 -22.44 -8.13 0.84
CA ARG A 58 -23.15 -7.10 1.61
C ARG A 58 -23.48 -7.61 2.99
N THR A 59 -23.49 -6.71 3.97
CA THR A 59 -24.01 -6.98 5.31
C THR A 59 -25.32 -6.23 5.53
N GLU A 60 -25.94 -6.41 6.69
CA GLU A 60 -27.10 -5.61 7.12
C GLU A 60 -26.74 -4.13 7.31
N ASN A 61 -25.49 -3.85 7.71
CA ASN A 61 -24.99 -2.48 7.81
C ASN A 61 -24.49 -2.00 6.43
N PRO A 62 -25.07 -0.93 5.86
CA PRO A 62 -24.67 -0.44 4.53
C PRO A 62 -23.22 0.06 4.48
N ASN A 63 -22.62 0.41 5.63
CA ASN A 63 -21.24 0.87 5.73
C ASN A 63 -20.24 -0.28 5.91
N HIS A 64 -20.71 -1.54 5.98
CA HIS A 64 -19.83 -2.70 6.13
C HIS A 64 -20.04 -3.73 5.03
N VAL A 65 -18.94 -4.32 4.58
CA VAL A 65 -18.93 -5.45 3.65
C VAL A 65 -18.05 -6.57 4.18
N ILE A 66 -18.26 -7.79 3.70
CA ILE A 66 -17.43 -8.94 4.04
C ILE A 66 -16.52 -9.27 2.87
N SER A 67 -15.21 -9.35 3.13
CA SER A 67 -14.19 -9.76 2.15
C SER A 67 -14.56 -11.11 1.52
N PRO A 68 -14.46 -11.27 0.19
CA PRO A 68 -14.75 -12.54 -0.47
C PRO A 68 -13.67 -13.60 -0.24
N PHE A 69 -12.62 -13.25 0.51
CA PHE A 69 -11.49 -14.12 0.79
C PHE A 69 -11.48 -14.54 2.25
N PRO A 70 -11.11 -15.80 2.56
CA PRO A 70 -10.91 -16.23 3.95
C PRO A 70 -9.91 -15.33 4.68
N PRO A 71 -10.14 -15.01 5.98
CA PRO A 71 -11.18 -15.54 6.86
C PRO A 71 -12.53 -14.78 6.82
N HIS A 72 -12.84 -14.10 5.71
CA HIS A 72 -14.07 -13.31 5.52
C HIS A 72 -14.18 -12.14 6.49
N ASN A 73 -13.14 -11.31 6.48
CA ASN A 73 -13.06 -10.13 7.34
C ASN A 73 -14.19 -9.14 7.05
N LEU A 74 -14.72 -8.54 8.12
CA LEU A 74 -15.61 -7.39 8.05
C LEU A 74 -14.78 -6.14 7.75
N ILE A 75 -15.16 -5.41 6.70
CA ILE A 75 -14.45 -4.24 6.21
C ILE A 75 -15.38 -3.03 6.29
N ASP A 76 -14.91 -1.97 6.93
CA ASP A 76 -15.58 -0.67 6.95
C ASP A 76 -15.35 0.06 5.62
N ILE A 77 -16.45 0.41 4.96
CA ILE A 77 -16.47 1.11 3.69
C ILE A 77 -16.94 2.56 3.80
N SER A 78 -17.15 3.07 5.03
CA SER A 78 -17.50 4.47 5.28
C SER A 78 -16.36 5.45 4.99
N LYS A 79 -15.12 4.97 4.92
CA LYS A 79 -13.94 5.80 4.67
C LYS A 79 -12.88 5.09 3.84
N ASN A 80 -12.63 5.60 2.66
CA ASN A 80 -11.55 5.19 1.79
C ASN A 80 -10.24 5.86 2.23
N PRO A 81 -9.20 5.08 2.56
CA PRO A 81 -7.94 5.64 3.04
C PRO A 81 -7.18 6.46 1.99
N LYS A 82 -7.54 6.34 0.70
CA LYS A 82 -6.90 7.11 -0.38
C LYS A 82 -7.57 8.47 -0.61
N THR A 83 -8.89 8.54 -0.53
CA THR A 83 -9.66 9.76 -0.86
C THR A 83 -10.19 10.48 0.37
N GLY A 84 -10.36 9.77 1.49
CA GLY A 84 -11.02 10.29 2.70
C GLY A 84 -12.55 10.19 2.67
N GLU A 85 -13.13 9.90 1.51
CA GLU A 85 -14.58 9.75 1.28
C GLU A 85 -15.03 8.29 1.43
N PRO A 86 -16.33 7.98 1.63
CA PRO A 86 -16.82 6.61 1.60
C PRO A 86 -16.49 5.89 0.29
N PHE A 87 -16.36 4.56 0.33
CA PHE A 87 -16.24 3.79 -0.90
C PHE A 87 -17.56 3.76 -1.66
N GLU A 88 -17.48 3.89 -2.97
CA GLU A 88 -18.62 3.79 -3.87
C GLU A 88 -18.80 2.37 -4.41
N LYS A 89 -19.98 2.09 -4.97
CA LYS A 89 -20.27 0.81 -5.61
C LYS A 89 -19.33 0.59 -6.80
N GLY A 90 -18.65 -0.55 -6.82
CA GLY A 90 -17.68 -0.89 -7.87
C GLY A 90 -16.25 -0.45 -7.57
N ASP A 91 -16.04 0.34 -6.51
CA ASP A 91 -14.70 0.67 -6.04
C ASP A 91 -13.90 -0.58 -5.66
N PHE A 92 -12.58 -0.39 -5.59
CA PHE A 92 -11.66 -1.43 -5.17
C PHE A 92 -11.17 -1.17 -3.75
N ALA A 93 -11.40 -2.14 -2.87
CA ALA A 93 -10.86 -2.18 -1.53
C ALA A 93 -9.81 -3.28 -1.41
N LYS A 94 -8.92 -3.15 -0.42
CA LYS A 94 -7.88 -4.13 -0.09
C LYS A 94 -8.15 -4.67 1.30
N ASP A 95 -8.22 -5.99 1.43
CA ASP A 95 -8.35 -6.66 2.72
C ASP A 95 -7.04 -6.51 3.51
N PRO A 96 -7.05 -5.93 4.73
CA PRO A 96 -5.84 -5.69 5.49
C PRO A 96 -5.15 -6.98 5.98
N SER A 97 -5.87 -8.09 6.15
CA SER A 97 -5.29 -9.31 6.72
C SER A 97 -4.49 -10.13 5.71
N ASN A 98 -4.88 -10.09 4.43
CA ASN A 98 -4.26 -10.92 3.38
C ASN A 98 -3.77 -10.09 2.16
N GLY A 99 -4.07 -8.79 2.15
CA GLY A 99 -3.66 -7.87 1.10
C GLY A 99 -4.37 -8.05 -0.24
N GLN A 100 -5.42 -8.87 -0.32
CA GLN A 100 -6.13 -9.12 -1.56
C GLN A 100 -7.07 -7.97 -1.91
N ILE A 101 -7.21 -7.71 -3.20
CA ILE A 101 -8.07 -6.66 -3.74
C ILE A 101 -9.42 -7.27 -4.15
N PHE A 102 -10.50 -6.61 -3.78
CA PHE A 102 -11.86 -6.99 -4.15
C PHE A 102 -12.71 -5.75 -4.52
N ARG A 103 -13.87 -6.00 -5.14
CA ARG A 103 -14.83 -4.97 -5.53
C ARG A 103 -15.93 -4.77 -4.51
N ILE A 104 -16.31 -3.51 -4.29
CA ILE A 104 -17.48 -3.14 -3.48
C ILE A 104 -18.78 -3.46 -4.25
N PRO A 105 -19.78 -4.11 -3.62
CA PRO A 105 -20.95 -4.70 -4.28
C PRO A 105 -22.07 -3.75 -4.70
#